data_AF-A0A1Q9JIA2-F1
#
_entry.id   AF-A0A1Q9JIA2-F1
#
_cell.length_a   1.000
_cell.length_b   1.000
_cell.length_c   1.000
_cell.angle_alpha   90.00
_cell.angle_beta   90.00
_cell.angle_gamma   90.00
#
_symmetry.space_group_name_H-M   'P 1'
#
loop_
_entity.id
_entity.type
_entity.pdbx_description
1 polymer ?
#
loop_
_entity_poly.entity_id
_entity_poly.type
_entity_poly.pdbx_seq_one_letter_code
_entity_poly.pdbx_strand_id
1 'polypeptide(L)'
;MSEKDAQSYQPYERGMYGKEKSDSAIRSENYRERNKKAFESQVVNKCNSDAKRKESGEMGTVIDLDSYRNRKGCAYGGTKAEHTGKQPDNSVEGIQETALNLDVLKLKLELVNHFETSESMETIRKYGKAKNGIIREVLVPGRMSLHAAHYMIQKLFGWQNSHLHHFELPECIFKGLTQNSVKTWAELCGVLFRFPEGDDFSDAYWDDDYDKSISVKTWLKRKYTDEEGTFSVGDCYLDNLRKTEEFERWVDGDKKAGKIFGGRGYAELSLEELKALSDIGIDVEHLTERLELGELLYVKGKGGKRENLQHAAEDIALLIDQFNEMVEEEFSAGELDHYASAAERLRVLRRNYQEIDRLSHSDPDRIKKELGKDPFDVKMEYKWAIEEMQDECCEYINDWNPDIVPVADGLTYYYDYGDGWEVKITCEEGYHAVWENDDFDYTAADGHEILEHILSIDEDAVFYDSSSEKASEDLQNTLNEIQYLGKPLCVYADGLNVMDDVGGYGGYLDFLETIHGADRYAAKEMRDWARQMGWTGRTSKPENML
;
A
#
# COMPACT_ATOMS: atom_id res chain seq x y z
N MET A 1 -28.64 -8.57 5.71
CA MET A 1 -28.58 -7.11 5.52
C MET A 1 -29.11 -6.44 6.78
N SER A 2 -28.27 -5.71 7.52
CA SER A 2 -28.77 -4.67 8.42
C SER A 2 -28.45 -3.33 7.75
N GLU A 3 -29.35 -2.35 7.84
CA GLU A 3 -29.18 -0.98 7.31
C GLU A 3 -27.83 -0.32 7.69
N LYS A 4 -27.09 -0.86 8.65
CA LYS A 4 -25.79 -0.35 9.12
C LYS A 4 -24.63 -0.51 8.13
N ASP A 5 -24.64 -1.53 7.27
CA ASP A 5 -23.50 -1.78 6.37
C ASP A 5 -23.59 -0.97 5.06
N ALA A 6 -24.75 -0.38 4.77
CA ALA A 6 -25.00 0.42 3.57
C ALA A 6 -24.86 1.93 3.81
N GLN A 7 -24.74 2.36 5.07
CA GLN A 7 -24.59 3.78 5.45
C GLN A 7 -23.13 4.26 5.44
N SER A 8 -22.16 3.36 5.34
CA SER A 8 -20.72 3.67 5.22
C SER A 8 -20.30 4.16 3.82
N TYR A 9 -21.20 4.18 2.83
CA TYR A 9 -20.90 4.57 1.44
C TYR A 9 -21.74 5.73 0.90
N GLN A 10 -22.26 6.61 1.76
CA GLN A 10 -22.88 7.87 1.29
C GLN A 10 -21.99 9.09 1.62
N PRO A 11 -21.77 10.01 0.66
CA PRO A 11 -21.13 11.28 0.95
C PRO A 11 -22.05 12.09 1.88
N TYR A 12 -21.68 12.24 3.15
CA TYR A 12 -22.48 12.98 4.11
C TYR A 12 -22.24 14.49 4.03
N GLU A 13 -23.35 15.24 3.93
CA GLU A 13 -23.41 16.69 4.11
C GLU A 13 -23.39 17.03 5.61
N ARG A 14 -22.23 17.12 6.25
CA ARG A 14 -22.07 17.84 7.54
C ARG A 14 -20.61 18.17 7.86
N GLY A 15 -20.04 19.12 7.11
CA GLY A 15 -18.82 19.82 7.49
C GLY A 15 -19.11 21.30 7.73
N MET A 16 -19.51 21.68 8.95
CA MET A 16 -19.39 23.06 9.39
C MET A 16 -18.80 23.07 10.80
N TYR A 17 -17.47 23.06 10.88
CA TYR A 17 -16.76 23.50 12.08
C TYR A 17 -15.73 24.55 11.68
N GLY A 18 -15.92 25.77 12.20
CA GLY A 18 -15.24 26.99 11.79
C GLY A 18 -13.85 27.18 12.38
N LYS A 19 -12.96 26.21 12.22
CA LYS A 19 -11.52 26.37 12.50
C LYS A 19 -10.72 26.37 11.19
N GLU A 20 -9.55 26.99 11.20
CA GLU A 20 -8.62 27.01 10.07
C GLU A 20 -8.27 25.57 9.66
N LYS A 21 -8.33 25.28 8.36
CA LYS A 21 -7.98 23.96 7.80
C LYS A 21 -6.47 23.76 7.93
N SER A 22 -6.03 22.55 8.32
CA SER A 22 -4.61 22.18 8.29
C SER A 22 -4.10 22.12 6.85
N ASP A 23 -2.78 22.28 6.64
CA ASP A 23 -2.17 22.12 5.32
C ASP A 23 -2.42 20.73 4.72
N SER A 24 -2.50 19.68 5.55
CA SER A 24 -2.96 18.34 5.15
C SER A 24 -4.42 18.34 4.71
N ALA A 25 -5.33 18.97 5.46
CA ALA A 25 -6.73 19.10 5.07
C ALA A 25 -6.90 19.92 3.79
N ILE A 26 -6.05 20.91 3.54
CA ILE A 26 -5.98 21.67 2.28
C ILE A 26 -5.43 20.79 1.14
N ARG A 27 -4.36 20.02 1.37
CA ARG A 27 -3.83 19.06 0.37
C ARG A 27 -4.86 18.00 0.01
N SER A 28 -5.53 17.43 1.01
CA SER A 28 -6.62 16.46 0.90
C SER A 28 -7.89 17.07 0.29
N GLU A 29 -8.22 18.33 0.59
CA GLU A 29 -9.30 19.07 -0.10
C GLU A 29 -8.95 19.34 -1.56
N ASN A 30 -7.71 19.76 -1.85
CA ASN A 30 -7.24 19.95 -3.21
C ASN A 30 -7.24 18.61 -3.97
N TYR A 31 -6.85 17.51 -3.33
CA TYR A 31 -6.95 16.15 -3.89
C TYR A 31 -8.41 15.77 -4.16
N ARG A 32 -9.31 15.98 -3.20
CA ARG A 32 -10.76 15.77 -3.39
C ARG A 32 -11.34 16.66 -4.48
N GLU A 33 -10.92 17.91 -4.58
CA GLU A 33 -11.33 18.83 -5.64
C GLU A 33 -10.79 18.38 -6.99
N ARG A 34 -9.57 17.84 -7.06
CA ARG A 34 -9.02 17.21 -8.26
C ARG A 34 -9.84 15.99 -8.63
N ASN A 35 -10.08 15.06 -7.72
CA ASN A 35 -10.88 13.86 -7.96
C ASN A 35 -12.34 14.19 -8.30
N LYS A 36 -12.92 15.23 -7.69
CA LYS A 36 -14.27 15.72 -8.00
C LYS A 36 -14.33 16.42 -9.35
N LYS A 37 -13.35 17.26 -9.69
CA LYS A 37 -13.24 17.88 -11.02
C LYS A 37 -12.94 16.84 -12.10
N ALA A 38 -12.13 15.81 -11.81
CA ALA A 38 -11.89 14.66 -12.66
C ALA A 38 -13.17 13.84 -12.85
N PHE A 39 -13.91 13.55 -11.78
CA PHE A 39 -15.22 12.90 -11.84
C PHE A 39 -16.27 13.72 -12.61
N GLU A 40 -16.35 15.03 -12.40
CA GLU A 40 -17.27 15.94 -13.10
C GLU A 40 -16.89 16.10 -14.57
N SER A 41 -15.59 16.21 -14.89
CA SER A 41 -15.10 16.25 -16.26
C SER A 41 -15.21 14.88 -16.94
N GLN A 42 -15.15 13.77 -16.22
CA GLN A 42 -15.54 12.44 -16.69
C GLN A 42 -17.04 12.36 -16.95
N VAL A 43 -17.94 12.94 -16.15
CA VAL A 43 -19.38 12.94 -16.45
C VAL A 43 -19.70 13.76 -17.70
N VAL A 44 -19.06 14.92 -17.88
CA VAL A 44 -19.20 15.77 -19.07
C VAL A 44 -18.53 15.15 -20.31
N ASN A 45 -17.36 14.53 -20.15
CA ASN A 45 -16.68 13.79 -21.20
C ASN A 45 -17.35 12.45 -21.51
N LYS A 46 -18.02 11.79 -20.56
CA LYS A 46 -18.81 10.56 -20.73
C LYS A 46 -20.09 10.87 -21.50
N CYS A 47 -20.79 11.97 -21.20
CA CYS A 47 -21.89 12.44 -22.05
C CYS A 47 -21.45 12.78 -23.49
N ASN A 48 -20.25 13.36 -23.68
CA ASN A 48 -19.72 13.67 -25.01
C ASN A 48 -19.08 12.46 -25.72
N SER A 49 -18.50 11.51 -24.97
CA SER A 49 -17.90 10.28 -25.48
C SER A 49 -18.94 9.23 -25.76
N ASP A 50 -20.05 9.17 -25.04
CA ASP A 50 -21.18 8.28 -25.33
C ASP A 50 -21.94 8.74 -26.59
N ALA A 51 -21.90 10.05 -26.88
CA ALA A 51 -22.37 10.61 -28.15
C ALA A 51 -21.43 10.29 -29.33
N LYS A 52 -20.10 10.28 -29.12
CA LYS A 52 -19.10 9.91 -30.15
C LYS A 52 -18.88 8.39 -30.31
N ARG A 53 -18.93 7.60 -29.23
CA ARG A 53 -18.76 6.13 -29.21
C ARG A 53 -19.91 5.40 -29.88
N LYS A 54 -21.11 6.00 -29.92
CA LYS A 54 -22.22 5.51 -30.76
C LYS A 54 -21.93 5.60 -32.25
N GLU A 55 -21.00 6.45 -32.68
CA GLU A 55 -20.59 6.60 -34.08
C GLU A 55 -19.29 5.85 -34.43
N SER A 56 -18.45 5.44 -33.45
CA SER A 56 -17.15 4.80 -33.71
C SER A 56 -16.97 3.33 -33.25
N GLY A 57 -17.92 2.71 -32.55
CA GLY A 57 -17.88 1.25 -32.31
C GLY A 57 -16.82 0.72 -31.33
N GLU A 58 -16.13 1.59 -30.58
CA GLU A 58 -15.20 1.17 -29.51
C GLU A 58 -15.94 1.05 -28.17
N MET A 59 -16.49 -0.14 -27.90
CA MET A 59 -16.82 -0.59 -26.56
C MET A 59 -15.53 -1.12 -25.92
N GLY A 60 -15.11 -0.57 -24.78
CA GLY A 60 -14.03 -1.16 -23.97
C GLY A 60 -14.36 -2.64 -23.74
N THR A 61 -13.39 -3.51 -23.99
CA THR A 61 -13.61 -4.94 -24.11
C THR A 61 -14.06 -5.52 -22.76
N VAL A 62 -15.37 -5.72 -22.60
CA VAL A 62 -15.89 -6.69 -21.63
C VAL A 62 -15.24 -8.03 -21.99
N ILE A 63 -14.49 -8.63 -21.07
CA ILE A 63 -13.96 -9.97 -21.29
C ILE A 63 -15.15 -10.93 -21.26
N ASP A 64 -15.50 -11.46 -22.43
CA ASP A 64 -16.44 -12.58 -22.53
C ASP A 64 -15.79 -13.81 -21.87
N LEU A 65 -16.26 -14.13 -20.66
CA LEU A 65 -15.79 -15.27 -19.87
C LEU A 65 -15.97 -16.59 -20.61
N ASP A 66 -16.95 -16.71 -21.51
CA ASP A 66 -17.12 -17.91 -22.32
C ASP A 66 -16.04 -18.00 -23.42
N SER A 67 -15.63 -16.86 -24.02
CA SER A 67 -14.46 -16.78 -24.92
C SER A 67 -13.13 -17.07 -24.19
N TYR A 68 -12.98 -16.57 -22.96
CA TYR A 68 -11.81 -16.81 -22.11
C TYR A 68 -11.66 -18.30 -21.78
N ARG A 69 -12.73 -18.94 -21.29
CA ARG A 69 -12.78 -20.38 -20.98
C ARG A 69 -12.51 -21.26 -22.21
N ASN A 70 -13.02 -20.86 -23.38
CA ASN A 70 -12.85 -21.61 -24.63
C ASN A 70 -11.42 -21.54 -25.19
N ARG A 71 -10.64 -20.50 -24.87
CA ARG A 71 -9.22 -20.41 -25.25
C ARG A 71 -8.29 -21.29 -24.41
N LYS A 72 -8.62 -21.52 -23.14
CA LYS A 72 -7.76 -22.27 -22.19
C LYS A 72 -7.97 -23.78 -22.14
N GLY A 73 -8.89 -24.39 -22.91
CA GLY A 73 -9.02 -25.85 -22.99
C GLY A 73 -9.16 -26.51 -21.61
N CYS A 74 -10.24 -26.18 -20.90
CA CYS A 74 -10.51 -26.56 -19.51
C CYS A 74 -10.30 -28.06 -19.21
N ALA A 75 -9.16 -28.40 -18.61
CA ALA A 75 -8.97 -29.59 -17.80
C ALA A 75 -9.04 -29.17 -16.33
N TYR A 76 -10.17 -29.46 -15.71
CA TYR A 76 -10.45 -29.26 -14.28
C TYR A 76 -9.47 -30.11 -13.44
N GLY A 77 -8.64 -29.46 -12.63
CA GLY A 77 -7.75 -30.16 -11.68
C GLY A 77 -6.38 -29.54 -11.41
N GLY A 78 -6.22 -28.22 -11.50
CA GLY A 78 -4.96 -27.57 -11.12
C GLY A 78 -4.70 -27.71 -9.62
N THR A 79 -3.76 -28.57 -9.26
CA THR A 79 -2.99 -28.46 -8.02
C THR A 79 -2.51 -27.02 -7.88
N LYS A 80 -2.64 -26.41 -6.69
CA LYS A 80 -1.86 -25.19 -6.36
C LYS A 80 -0.45 -25.42 -6.88
N ALA A 81 0.01 -24.60 -7.82
CA ALA A 81 1.37 -24.70 -8.30
C ALA A 81 2.27 -24.63 -7.05
N GLU A 82 3.07 -25.67 -6.81
CA GLU A 82 4.13 -25.58 -5.84
C GLU A 82 4.99 -24.39 -6.27
N HIS A 83 5.09 -23.37 -5.42
CA HIS A 83 6.01 -22.26 -5.59
C HIS A 83 7.42 -22.86 -5.63
N THR A 84 7.95 -23.05 -6.84
CA THR A 84 9.33 -23.47 -7.08
C THR A 84 10.13 -22.35 -7.72
N GLY A 85 9.61 -21.12 -7.72
CA GLY A 85 10.29 -19.94 -8.24
C GLY A 85 11.60 -19.76 -7.48
N LYS A 86 12.72 -19.99 -8.16
CA LYS A 86 14.00 -19.49 -7.67
C LYS A 86 13.87 -17.98 -7.69
N GLN A 87 13.97 -17.32 -6.54
CA GLN A 87 14.18 -15.88 -6.53
C GLN A 87 15.35 -15.57 -7.47
N PRO A 88 15.23 -14.56 -8.35
CA PRO A 88 16.38 -14.09 -9.10
C PRO A 88 17.50 -13.72 -8.13
N ASP A 89 18.71 -14.24 -8.38
CA ASP A 89 19.89 -13.89 -7.57
C ASP A 89 20.36 -12.49 -7.97
N ASN A 90 19.81 -11.48 -7.30
CA ASN A 90 20.13 -10.07 -7.47
C ASN A 90 21.36 -9.64 -6.65
N SER A 91 22.14 -10.58 -6.11
CA SER A 91 23.24 -10.25 -5.20
C SER A 91 24.41 -9.56 -5.91
N VAL A 92 24.81 -8.39 -5.40
CA VAL A 92 25.99 -7.66 -5.89
C VAL A 92 27.18 -7.86 -4.94
N GLU A 93 28.26 -8.44 -5.47
CA GLU A 93 29.55 -8.51 -4.77
C GLU A 93 29.98 -7.08 -4.34
N GLY A 94 29.96 -6.81 -3.03
CA GLY A 94 30.40 -5.54 -2.43
C GLY A 94 29.31 -4.63 -1.88
N ILE A 95 28.02 -4.84 -2.23
CA ILE A 95 26.89 -4.14 -1.60
C ILE A 95 26.43 -4.90 -0.34
N GLN A 96 26.49 -6.23 -0.35
CA GLN A 96 26.03 -7.11 0.73
C GLN A 96 26.84 -7.01 2.04
N GLU A 97 28.14 -6.69 1.99
CA GLU A 97 29.00 -6.73 3.20
C GLU A 97 28.67 -5.67 4.27
N THR A 98 27.72 -4.75 4.04
CA THR A 98 27.46 -3.62 4.96
C THR A 98 26.01 -3.34 5.34
N ALA A 99 25.03 -4.11 4.85
CA ALA A 99 23.63 -3.96 5.24
C ALA A 99 23.14 -5.23 5.93
N LEU A 100 23.06 -5.21 7.27
CA LEU A 100 22.30 -6.22 8.00
C LEU A 100 20.82 -5.97 7.70
N ASN A 101 20.22 -6.82 6.86
CA ASN A 101 18.76 -6.82 6.71
C ASN A 101 18.13 -7.02 8.09
N LEU A 102 17.15 -6.19 8.42
CA LEU A 102 16.51 -6.23 9.73
C LEU A 102 15.38 -7.26 9.71
N ASP A 103 15.57 -8.42 10.32
CA ASP A 103 14.55 -9.46 10.44
C ASP A 103 13.36 -9.04 11.30
N VAL A 104 13.59 -8.18 12.30
CA VAL A 104 12.53 -7.59 13.13
C VAL A 104 12.85 -6.13 13.42
N LEU A 105 11.85 -5.26 13.24
CA LEU A 105 11.96 -3.82 13.50
C LEU A 105 11.05 -3.43 14.66
N LYS A 106 11.52 -2.50 15.50
CA LYS A 106 10.65 -1.78 16.43
C LYS A 106 10.29 -0.43 15.84
N LEU A 107 9.04 -0.31 15.42
CA LEU A 107 8.50 0.91 14.85
C LEU A 107 7.72 1.69 15.91
N LYS A 108 7.92 3.00 15.92
CA LYS A 108 7.07 3.96 16.62
C LYS A 108 6.15 4.64 15.62
N LEU A 109 4.85 4.54 15.88
CA LEU A 109 3.77 5.14 15.09
C LEU A 109 3.17 6.29 15.90
N GLU A 110 3.28 7.51 15.40
CA GLU A 110 2.79 8.72 16.07
C GLU A 110 1.72 9.41 15.20
N LEU A 111 0.50 9.55 15.72
CA LEU A 111 -0.53 10.33 15.03
C LEU A 111 -0.15 11.82 15.06
N VAL A 112 -0.01 12.43 13.88
CA VAL A 112 0.45 13.80 13.76
C VAL A 112 -0.65 14.78 14.19
N ASN A 113 -0.32 15.65 15.15
CA ASN A 113 -1.18 16.72 15.60
C ASN A 113 -0.76 18.03 14.91
N HIS A 114 -1.41 18.41 13.81
CA HIS A 114 -1.11 19.69 13.14
C HIS A 114 -1.51 20.93 13.95
N PHE A 115 -2.26 20.76 15.03
CA PHE A 115 -2.81 21.83 15.85
C PHE A 115 -2.10 21.92 17.21
N GLU A 116 -0.78 21.69 17.28
CA GLU A 116 0.07 21.63 18.51
C GLU A 116 -0.08 22.85 19.44
N THR A 117 -1.26 23.00 20.03
CA THR A 117 -1.66 24.05 20.94
C THR A 117 -1.75 23.45 22.33
N SER A 118 -1.53 24.26 23.36
CA SER A 118 -1.63 23.79 24.74
C SER A 118 -3.04 23.24 25.04
N GLU A 119 -4.07 23.80 24.41
CA GLU A 119 -5.47 23.38 24.55
C GLU A 119 -5.74 22.01 23.92
N SER A 120 -5.28 21.77 22.66
CA SER A 120 -5.46 20.47 22.01
C SER A 120 -4.79 19.34 22.80
N MET A 121 -3.58 19.59 23.32
CA MET A 121 -2.88 18.63 24.16
C MET A 121 -3.55 18.41 25.52
N GLU A 122 -4.20 19.42 26.10
CA GLU A 122 -4.98 19.24 27.32
C GLU A 122 -6.21 18.35 27.08
N THR A 123 -6.95 18.60 25.98
CA THR A 123 -8.10 17.78 25.57
C THR A 123 -7.70 16.32 25.35
N ILE A 124 -6.58 16.06 24.66
CA ILE A 124 -6.08 14.70 24.42
C ILE A 124 -5.61 14.02 25.72
N ARG A 125 -4.93 14.73 26.61
CA ARG A 125 -4.55 14.19 27.93
C ARG A 125 -5.76 13.83 28.77
N LYS A 126 -6.79 14.69 28.76
CA LYS A 126 -7.95 14.55 29.62
C LYS A 126 -8.95 13.52 29.12
N TYR A 127 -9.27 13.56 27.83
CA TYR A 127 -10.35 12.75 27.24
C TYR A 127 -9.83 11.65 26.33
N GLY A 128 -8.76 11.92 25.58
CA GLY A 128 -8.06 10.94 24.75
C GLY A 128 -7.19 9.96 25.55
N LYS A 129 -6.98 10.21 26.85
CA LYS A 129 -6.12 9.43 27.76
C LYS A 129 -4.68 9.26 27.26
N ALA A 130 -4.19 10.24 26.49
CA ALA A 130 -2.86 10.20 25.89
C ALA A 130 -1.91 11.15 26.62
N LYS A 131 -0.77 10.66 27.10
CA LYS A 131 0.20 11.49 27.83
C LYS A 131 1.07 12.31 26.90
N ASN A 132 1.60 11.68 25.86
CA ASN A 132 2.58 12.27 24.95
C ASN A 132 2.04 12.41 23.52
N GLY A 133 0.83 11.92 23.26
CA GLY A 133 0.22 11.86 21.94
C GLY A 133 -0.48 10.52 21.77
N ILE A 134 -1.10 10.30 20.62
CA ILE A 134 -1.64 8.98 20.27
C ILE A 134 -0.50 8.22 19.60
N ILE A 135 0.12 7.31 20.37
CA ILE A 135 1.36 6.63 19.99
C ILE A 135 1.17 5.12 20.10
N ARG A 136 1.76 4.37 19.18
CA ARG A 136 1.88 2.91 19.24
C ARG A 136 3.35 2.53 19.00
N GLU A 137 3.89 1.63 19.80
CA GLU A 137 5.17 0.99 19.48
C GLU A 137 4.89 -0.48 19.17
N VAL A 138 5.43 -0.93 18.04
CA VAL A 138 5.18 -2.25 17.50
C VAL A 138 6.48 -2.92 17.10
N LEU A 139 6.58 -4.22 17.37
CA LEU A 139 7.58 -5.09 16.79
C LEU A 139 6.96 -5.73 15.54
N VAL A 140 7.63 -5.62 14.40
CA VAL A 140 7.15 -6.10 13.09
C VAL A 140 8.22 -6.95 12.42
N PRO A 141 7.85 -7.99 11.67
CA PRO A 141 8.81 -8.73 10.86
C PRO A 141 9.33 -7.83 9.72
N GLY A 142 10.62 -7.98 9.38
CA GLY A 142 11.28 -7.23 8.31
C GLY A 142 10.58 -7.37 6.97
N ARG A 143 10.19 -8.60 6.65
CA ARG A 143 9.44 -8.96 5.45
C ARG A 143 8.01 -8.44 5.36
N MET A 144 7.55 -7.65 6.33
CA MET A 144 6.22 -7.06 6.25
C MET A 144 6.22 -6.00 5.16
N SER A 145 5.39 -6.21 4.13
CA SER A 145 5.15 -5.23 3.09
C SER A 145 4.45 -3.97 3.62
N LEU A 146 4.60 -2.84 2.91
CA LEU A 146 3.83 -1.62 3.20
C LEU A 146 2.32 -1.86 3.09
N HIS A 147 1.89 -2.74 2.19
CA HIS A 147 0.50 -3.21 2.10
C HIS A 147 0.01 -3.84 3.42
N ALA A 148 0.74 -4.83 3.95
CA ALA A 148 0.41 -5.45 5.24
C ALA A 148 0.49 -4.43 6.40
N ALA A 149 1.47 -3.52 6.35
CA ALA A 149 1.63 -2.45 7.32
C ALA A 149 0.42 -1.49 7.36
N HIS A 150 -0.20 -1.18 6.22
CA HIS A 150 -1.43 -0.39 6.15
C HIS A 150 -2.54 -0.99 7.03
N TYR A 151 -2.82 -2.29 6.87
CA TYR A 151 -3.82 -2.99 7.66
C TYR A 151 -3.45 -3.11 9.15
N MET A 152 -2.16 -3.27 9.45
CA MET A 152 -1.65 -3.21 10.82
C MET A 152 -1.93 -1.84 11.46
N ILE A 153 -1.62 -0.75 10.76
CA ILE A 153 -1.83 0.62 11.24
C ILE A 153 -3.32 0.87 11.47
N GLN A 154 -4.18 0.51 10.51
CA GLN A 154 -5.62 0.62 10.68
C GLN A 154 -6.10 -0.06 11.97
N LYS A 155 -5.64 -1.30 12.19
CA LYS A 155 -5.98 -2.07 13.38
C LYS A 155 -5.54 -1.39 14.67
N LEU A 156 -4.33 -0.83 14.70
CA LEU A 156 -3.72 -0.19 15.87
C LEU A 156 -4.38 1.14 16.26
N PHE A 157 -4.86 1.91 15.28
CA PHE A 157 -5.58 3.16 15.54
C PHE A 157 -7.09 2.96 15.70
N GLY A 158 -7.60 1.79 15.34
CA GLY A 158 -9.02 1.44 15.44
C GLY A 158 -9.84 1.91 14.24
N TRP A 159 -9.16 2.15 13.12
CA TRP A 159 -9.76 2.54 11.85
C TRP A 159 -10.42 1.36 11.14
N GLN A 160 -11.36 1.68 10.26
CA GLN A 160 -12.20 0.73 9.55
C GLN A 160 -12.04 0.89 8.05
N ASN A 161 -11.20 0.02 7.49
CA ASN A 161 -11.12 -0.38 6.09
C ASN A 161 -11.47 0.68 5.05
N SER A 162 -10.87 1.87 5.17
CA SER A 162 -10.93 2.87 4.12
C SER A 162 -9.85 2.60 3.09
N HIS A 163 -10.24 2.59 1.83
CA HIS A 163 -9.40 2.22 0.70
C HIS A 163 -8.27 3.23 0.46
N LEU A 164 -8.49 4.52 0.75
CA LEU A 164 -7.56 5.58 0.36
C LEU A 164 -6.40 5.72 1.35
N HIS A 165 -5.21 5.34 0.91
CA HIS A 165 -3.99 5.46 1.69
C HIS A 165 -2.74 5.52 0.80
N HIS A 166 -1.63 5.97 1.38
CA HIS A 166 -0.31 5.86 0.77
C HIS A 166 0.80 6.05 1.82
N PHE A 167 2.02 5.69 1.44
CA PHE A 167 3.24 5.95 2.19
C PHE A 167 4.14 6.91 1.40
N GLU A 168 4.78 7.84 2.11
CA GLU A 168 5.78 8.76 1.57
C GLU A 168 7.10 8.66 2.33
N LEU A 169 8.21 8.88 1.62
CA LEU A 169 9.50 9.16 2.24
C LEU A 169 9.51 10.57 2.85
N PRO A 170 10.36 10.82 3.87
CA PRO A 170 10.65 12.18 4.30
C PRO A 170 11.07 13.08 3.13
N GLU A 171 10.56 14.31 3.10
CA GLU A 171 10.74 15.23 1.96
C GLU A 171 12.22 15.45 1.58
N CYS A 172 13.12 15.50 2.56
CA CYS A 172 14.55 15.62 2.31
C CYS A 172 15.15 14.40 1.61
N ILE A 173 14.68 13.20 1.94
CA ILE A 173 15.11 11.93 1.34
C ILE A 173 14.56 11.85 -0.08
N PHE A 174 13.25 12.10 -0.27
CA PHE A 174 12.63 12.14 -1.59
C PHE A 174 13.35 13.10 -2.55
N LYS A 175 13.60 14.35 -2.10
CA LYS A 175 14.32 15.35 -2.90
C LYS A 175 15.77 14.95 -3.18
N GLY A 176 16.43 14.30 -2.22
CA GLY A 176 17.82 13.87 -2.37
C GLY A 176 17.98 12.72 -3.38
N LEU A 177 17.08 11.74 -3.35
CA LEU A 177 17.06 10.61 -4.28
C LEU A 177 16.67 11.05 -5.70
N THR A 178 15.62 11.85 -5.82
CA THR A 178 15.07 12.26 -7.13
C THR A 178 15.80 13.45 -7.76
N GLN A 179 16.53 14.22 -6.95
CA GLN A 179 17.23 15.45 -7.36
C GLN A 179 16.32 16.47 -8.09
N ASN A 180 15.01 16.44 -7.80
CA ASN A 180 13.97 17.21 -8.48
C ASN A 180 13.92 16.98 -10.01
N SER A 181 14.42 15.84 -10.50
CA SER A 181 14.43 15.47 -11.92
C SER A 181 13.34 14.43 -12.21
N VAL A 182 12.55 14.65 -13.27
CA VAL A 182 11.56 13.66 -13.75
C VAL A 182 12.26 12.40 -14.23
N LYS A 183 13.42 12.52 -14.88
CA LYS A 183 14.19 11.38 -15.39
C LYS A 183 14.64 10.48 -14.23
N THR A 184 15.30 11.05 -13.24
CA THR A 184 15.79 10.30 -12.07
C THR A 184 14.66 9.71 -11.24
N TRP A 185 13.54 10.42 -11.11
CA TRP A 185 12.35 9.87 -10.46
C TRP A 185 11.76 8.67 -11.20
N ALA A 186 11.69 8.74 -12.53
CA ALA A 186 11.14 7.66 -13.33
C ALA A 186 12.02 6.41 -13.33
N GLU A 187 13.35 6.56 -13.26
CA GLU A 187 14.29 5.45 -13.04
C GLU A 187 14.00 4.73 -11.70
N LEU A 188 13.40 5.42 -10.71
CA LEU A 188 12.99 4.86 -9.41
C LEU A 188 11.52 4.40 -9.37
N CYS A 189 10.74 4.59 -10.46
CA CYS A 189 9.37 4.10 -10.53
C CYS A 189 9.35 2.56 -10.64
N GLY A 190 8.47 1.92 -9.87
CA GLY A 190 8.42 0.47 -9.72
C GLY A 190 9.51 -0.09 -8.81
N VAL A 191 10.56 0.68 -8.49
CA VAL A 191 11.60 0.34 -7.50
C VAL A 191 11.19 0.83 -6.12
N LEU A 192 11.03 2.16 -5.99
CA LEU A 192 10.57 2.80 -4.75
C LEU A 192 9.19 3.43 -4.93
N PHE A 193 8.97 4.13 -6.05
CA PHE A 193 7.76 4.94 -6.26
C PHE A 193 6.79 4.25 -7.19
N ARG A 194 5.49 4.37 -6.93
CA ARG A 194 4.46 3.95 -7.88
C ARG A 194 4.35 5.00 -8.98
N PHE A 195 4.37 4.57 -10.25
CA PHE A 195 4.08 5.47 -11.36
C PHE A 195 2.60 5.88 -11.27
N PRO A 196 2.28 7.18 -11.36
CA PRO A 196 0.93 7.70 -11.23
C PRO A 196 -0.01 7.03 -12.24
N GLU A 197 -0.99 6.32 -11.71
CA GLU A 197 -2.08 5.77 -12.49
C GLU A 197 -3.21 6.80 -12.59
N GLY A 198 -4.03 6.70 -13.64
CA GLY A 198 -5.21 7.57 -13.78
C GLY A 198 -6.28 7.25 -12.73
N ASP A 199 -7.50 7.74 -12.95
CA ASP A 199 -8.63 7.60 -12.01
C ASP A 199 -9.17 6.15 -11.84
N ASP A 200 -8.41 5.12 -12.24
CA ASP A 200 -8.78 3.71 -12.12
C ASP A 200 -8.05 3.04 -10.95
N PHE A 201 -8.69 3.04 -9.79
CA PHE A 201 -8.15 2.44 -8.58
C PHE A 201 -8.50 0.96 -8.42
N SER A 202 -9.07 0.33 -9.46
CA SER A 202 -9.57 -1.05 -9.35
C SER A 202 -8.47 -2.08 -9.12
N ASP A 203 -7.29 -1.80 -9.65
CA ASP A 203 -6.11 -2.64 -9.47
C ASP A 203 -5.31 -2.29 -8.21
N ALA A 204 -5.39 -1.06 -7.72
CA ALA A 204 -4.70 -0.64 -6.49
C ALA A 204 -5.38 -1.20 -5.23
N TYR A 205 -6.71 -1.20 -5.20
CA TYR A 205 -7.53 -1.61 -4.05
C TYR A 205 -8.32 -2.90 -4.34
N TRP A 206 -7.70 -3.80 -5.09
CA TRP A 206 -8.37 -4.99 -5.63
C TRP A 206 -8.77 -5.99 -4.54
N ASP A 207 -8.13 -5.95 -3.38
CA ASP A 207 -8.29 -6.92 -2.29
C ASP A 207 -8.82 -6.32 -0.99
N ASP A 208 -9.12 -5.03 -0.99
CA ASP A 208 -9.66 -4.32 0.17
C ASP A 208 -11.12 -4.71 0.49
N ASP A 209 -11.83 -5.33 -0.46
CA ASP A 209 -13.25 -5.64 -0.31
C ASP A 209 -13.48 -6.82 0.65
N TYR A 210 -14.04 -6.52 1.83
CA TYR A 210 -14.47 -7.54 2.78
C TYR A 210 -15.78 -8.22 2.35
N ASP A 211 -15.69 -9.47 1.88
CA ASP A 211 -16.81 -10.24 1.32
C ASP A 211 -17.74 -10.92 2.35
N LYS A 212 -17.51 -10.70 3.66
CA LYS A 212 -18.29 -11.26 4.78
C LYS A 212 -18.28 -12.79 4.89
N SER A 213 -17.41 -13.49 4.14
CA SER A 213 -17.29 -14.96 4.20
C SER A 213 -16.67 -15.45 5.51
N ILE A 214 -15.77 -14.65 6.08
CA ILE A 214 -15.10 -14.88 7.36
C ILE A 214 -15.38 -13.71 8.30
N SER A 215 -14.96 -13.76 9.57
CA SER A 215 -15.11 -12.60 10.46
C SER A 215 -14.16 -11.46 10.07
N VAL A 216 -14.57 -10.20 10.20
CA VAL A 216 -13.71 -9.01 9.95
C VAL A 216 -12.36 -9.13 10.68
N LYS A 217 -12.36 -9.69 11.90
CA LYS A 217 -11.12 -9.91 12.66
C LYS A 217 -10.19 -10.91 11.99
N THR A 218 -10.74 -12.01 11.47
CA THR A 218 -9.96 -13.03 10.75
C THR A 218 -9.47 -12.49 9.42
N TRP A 219 -10.33 -11.75 8.71
CA TRP A 219 -9.98 -11.12 7.43
C TRP A 219 -8.84 -10.13 7.61
N LEU A 220 -8.99 -9.17 8.52
CA LEU A 220 -7.96 -8.17 8.79
C LEU A 220 -6.65 -8.82 9.26
N LYS A 221 -6.75 -9.90 10.04
CA LYS A 221 -5.58 -10.67 10.46
C LYS A 221 -4.77 -11.22 9.29
N ARG A 222 -5.43 -11.78 8.27
CA ARG A 222 -4.74 -12.30 7.07
C ARG A 222 -4.01 -11.20 6.31
N LYS A 223 -4.60 -10.00 6.26
CA LYS A 223 -4.03 -8.83 5.60
C LYS A 223 -2.72 -8.37 6.22
N TYR A 224 -2.69 -8.13 7.53
CA TYR A 224 -1.46 -7.67 8.19
C TYR A 224 -0.45 -8.78 8.53
N THR A 225 -0.73 -10.04 8.17
CA THR A 225 0.24 -11.14 8.21
C THR A 225 0.70 -11.55 6.83
N ASP A 226 0.37 -10.78 5.80
CA ASP A 226 0.79 -10.97 4.40
C ASP A 226 0.48 -12.38 3.86
N GLU A 227 -0.70 -12.93 4.21
CA GLU A 227 -1.13 -14.27 3.75
C GLU A 227 -1.75 -14.24 2.33
N GLU A 228 -1.73 -13.10 1.63
CA GLU A 228 -2.38 -12.88 0.33
C GLU A 228 -1.39 -12.99 -0.85
N GLY A 229 -1.91 -13.35 -2.04
CA GLY A 229 -1.09 -13.97 -3.09
C GLY A 229 -0.44 -13.06 -4.14
N THR A 230 -0.83 -11.79 -4.31
CA THR A 230 -0.26 -10.90 -5.38
C THR A 230 -0.48 -9.42 -5.08
N PHE A 231 0.44 -8.54 -5.45
CA PHE A 231 0.22 -7.08 -5.35
C PHE A 231 -0.63 -6.50 -6.50
N SER A 232 -0.80 -5.18 -6.48
CA SER A 232 -1.29 -4.43 -7.63
C SER A 232 -0.32 -4.63 -8.81
N VAL A 233 -0.84 -4.72 -10.03
CA VAL A 233 0.05 -4.68 -11.21
C VAL A 233 0.76 -3.32 -11.28
N GLY A 234 0.17 -2.27 -10.68
CA GLY A 234 0.81 -0.96 -10.52
C GLY A 234 2.06 -0.95 -9.63
N ASP A 235 2.31 -1.97 -8.81
CA ASP A 235 3.53 -2.10 -8.01
C ASP A 235 4.66 -2.87 -8.70
N CYS A 236 4.36 -3.55 -9.81
CA CYS A 236 5.34 -4.33 -10.58
C CYS A 236 6.35 -3.41 -11.27
N TYR A 237 7.65 -3.67 -11.09
CA TYR A 237 8.71 -2.87 -11.69
C TYR A 237 8.57 -2.74 -13.22
N LEU A 238 8.36 -3.85 -13.90
CA LEU A 238 8.30 -3.89 -15.36
C LEU A 238 7.10 -3.13 -15.94
N ASP A 239 5.97 -3.12 -15.23
CA ASP A 239 4.82 -2.31 -15.64
C ASP A 239 5.09 -0.80 -15.47
N ASN A 240 5.77 -0.42 -14.39
CA ASN A 240 6.20 0.96 -14.17
C ASN A 240 7.22 1.41 -15.23
N LEU A 241 8.20 0.56 -15.55
CA LEU A 241 9.19 0.81 -16.59
C LEU A 241 8.50 1.12 -17.93
N ARG A 242 7.57 0.25 -18.37
CA ARG A 242 6.78 0.47 -19.59
C ARG A 242 6.05 1.81 -19.57
N LYS A 243 5.38 2.16 -18.46
CA LYS A 243 4.67 3.44 -18.31
C LYS A 243 5.60 4.64 -18.36
N THR A 244 6.78 4.55 -17.75
CA THR A 244 7.78 5.62 -17.79
C THR A 244 8.31 5.86 -19.21
N GLU A 245 8.55 4.79 -19.98
CA GLU A 245 8.97 4.92 -21.37
C GLU A 245 7.85 5.47 -22.27
N GLU A 246 6.60 5.04 -22.05
CA GLU A 246 5.44 5.61 -22.76
C GLU A 246 5.29 7.11 -22.46
N PHE A 247 5.51 7.51 -21.22
CA PHE A 247 5.48 8.89 -20.80
C PHE A 247 6.62 9.71 -21.42
N GLU A 248 7.85 9.19 -21.43
CA GLU A 248 8.99 9.83 -22.12
C GLU A 248 8.69 10.05 -23.61
N ARG A 249 8.25 8.99 -24.32
CA ARG A 249 7.88 9.07 -25.74
C ARG A 249 6.79 10.09 -25.99
N TRP A 250 5.82 10.20 -25.08
CA TRP A 250 4.76 11.20 -25.18
C TRP A 250 5.30 12.62 -24.97
N VAL A 251 6.11 12.85 -23.95
CA VAL A 251 6.69 14.17 -23.67
C VAL A 251 7.50 14.68 -24.86
N ASP A 252 8.36 13.83 -25.43
CA ASP A 252 9.29 14.22 -26.49
C ASP A 252 8.66 14.21 -27.89
N GLY A 253 7.65 13.36 -28.11
CA GLY A 253 7.05 13.12 -29.43
C GLY A 253 5.74 13.87 -29.70
N ASP A 254 4.98 14.23 -28.67
CA ASP A 254 3.61 14.70 -28.82
C ASP A 254 3.49 16.24 -28.81
N LYS A 255 2.71 16.78 -29.76
CA LYS A 255 2.51 18.23 -29.90
C LYS A 255 1.71 18.84 -28.75
N LYS A 256 0.84 18.08 -28.09
CA LYS A 256 0.09 18.53 -26.92
C LYS A 256 1.02 18.57 -25.72
N ALA A 257 1.86 17.55 -25.53
CA ALA A 257 2.89 17.54 -24.48
C ALA A 257 3.83 18.73 -24.61
N GLY A 258 4.35 19.00 -25.82
CA GLY A 258 5.18 20.19 -26.06
C GLY A 258 4.50 21.53 -25.73
N LYS A 259 3.17 21.62 -25.79
CA LYS A 259 2.45 22.83 -25.31
C LYS A 259 2.34 22.89 -23.78
N ILE A 260 2.14 21.74 -23.15
CA ILE A 260 2.02 21.62 -21.69
C ILE A 260 3.37 21.97 -21.03
N PHE A 261 4.46 21.42 -21.56
CA PHE A 261 5.80 21.56 -20.96
C PHE A 261 6.64 22.70 -21.55
N GLY A 262 6.05 23.54 -22.41
CA GLY A 262 6.74 24.68 -23.01
C GLY A 262 7.85 24.29 -24.00
N GLY A 263 7.75 23.12 -24.62
CA GLY A 263 8.69 22.61 -25.62
C GLY A 263 9.97 21.97 -25.05
N ARG A 264 10.05 21.81 -23.73
CA ARG A 264 11.14 21.08 -23.07
C ARG A 264 10.95 19.58 -23.23
N GLY A 265 12.08 18.89 -23.37
CA GLY A 265 12.11 17.44 -23.43
C GLY A 265 12.04 16.83 -22.03
N TYR A 266 11.75 15.54 -21.99
CA TYR A 266 11.57 14.71 -20.80
C TYR A 266 12.72 14.87 -19.77
N ALA A 267 13.98 14.81 -20.25
CA ALA A 267 15.17 14.93 -19.40
C ALA A 267 15.37 16.33 -18.77
N GLU A 268 14.68 17.36 -19.27
CA GLU A 268 14.77 18.74 -18.76
C GLU A 268 13.66 19.09 -17.77
N LEU A 269 12.70 18.18 -17.54
CA LEU A 269 11.56 18.42 -16.67
C LEU A 269 11.92 18.22 -15.19
N SER A 270 11.42 19.12 -14.36
CA SER A 270 11.50 18.99 -12.91
C SER A 270 10.21 18.41 -12.30
N LEU A 271 10.34 17.78 -11.13
CA LEU A 271 9.18 17.24 -10.42
C LEU A 271 8.23 18.33 -9.93
N GLU A 272 8.76 19.49 -9.55
CA GLU A 272 7.93 20.66 -9.21
C GLU A 272 7.01 21.09 -10.36
N GLU A 273 7.51 21.02 -11.60
CA GLU A 273 6.72 21.32 -12.78
C GLU A 273 5.68 20.26 -13.05
N LEU A 274 6.02 18.99 -12.81
CA LEU A 274 5.08 17.87 -12.93
C LEU A 274 3.94 17.99 -11.90
N LYS A 275 4.26 18.31 -10.64
CA LYS A 275 3.29 18.54 -9.55
C LYS A 275 2.40 19.77 -9.78
N ALA A 276 2.93 20.80 -10.44
CA ALA A 276 2.17 22.03 -10.74
C ALA A 276 1.09 21.83 -11.81
N LEU A 277 1.09 20.71 -12.54
CA LEU A 277 0.06 20.38 -13.52
C LEU A 277 -1.21 19.89 -12.82
N SER A 278 -2.06 20.85 -12.47
CA SER A 278 -3.36 20.63 -11.82
C SER A 278 -4.28 19.65 -12.56
N ASP A 279 -4.09 19.52 -13.87
CA ASP A 279 -4.94 18.71 -14.75
C ASP A 279 -4.51 17.23 -14.82
N ILE A 280 -3.32 16.89 -14.30
CA ILE A 280 -2.78 15.52 -14.38
C ILE A 280 -2.73 14.84 -13.00
N GLY A 281 -2.77 15.60 -11.89
CA GLY A 281 -2.96 15.02 -10.55
C GLY A 281 -1.92 13.96 -10.19
N ILE A 282 -0.67 14.18 -10.58
CA ILE A 282 0.42 13.22 -10.48
C ILE A 282 0.94 13.17 -9.04
N ASP A 283 0.62 12.10 -8.33
CA ASP A 283 1.14 11.84 -6.99
C ASP A 283 2.49 11.09 -7.09
N VAL A 284 3.57 11.85 -7.25
CA VAL A 284 4.95 11.32 -7.49
C VAL A 284 5.64 10.75 -6.25
N GLU A 285 5.07 10.98 -5.06
CA GLU A 285 5.69 10.64 -3.76
C GLU A 285 5.20 9.31 -3.19
N HIS A 286 4.20 8.68 -3.81
CA HIS A 286 3.64 7.42 -3.35
C HIS A 286 4.63 6.28 -3.53
N LEU A 287 4.94 5.59 -2.43
CA LEU A 287 5.74 4.37 -2.46
C LEU A 287 4.94 3.18 -3.00
N THR A 288 5.63 2.19 -3.59
CA THR A 288 5.01 0.93 -3.97
C THR A 288 4.68 0.10 -2.73
N GLU A 289 3.53 -0.56 -2.73
CA GLU A 289 3.05 -1.25 -1.52
C GLU A 289 3.73 -2.60 -1.25
N ARG A 290 4.44 -3.14 -2.25
CA ARG A 290 5.25 -4.36 -2.15
C ARG A 290 6.52 -4.21 -1.31
N LEU A 291 6.96 -2.97 -1.05
CA LEU A 291 8.21 -2.72 -0.34
C LEU A 291 8.18 -3.31 1.07
N GLU A 292 9.22 -4.07 1.40
CA GLU A 292 9.37 -4.63 2.74
C GLU A 292 10.02 -3.62 3.69
N LEU A 293 9.53 -3.58 4.94
CA LEU A 293 10.02 -2.64 5.94
C LEU A 293 11.51 -2.84 6.28
N GLY A 294 11.99 -4.08 6.28
CA GLY A 294 13.38 -4.43 6.61
C GLY A 294 14.39 -4.07 5.53
N GLU A 295 13.96 -4.01 4.27
CA GLU A 295 14.79 -3.59 3.14
C GLU A 295 14.76 -2.07 2.95
N LEU A 296 13.63 -1.44 3.27
CA LEU A 296 13.42 0.00 3.09
C LEU A 296 14.02 0.84 4.23
N LEU A 297 13.96 0.33 5.47
CA LEU A 297 14.26 1.11 6.67
C LEU A 297 15.58 0.72 7.36
N TYR A 298 16.30 1.73 7.84
CA TYR A 298 17.39 1.57 8.79
C TYR A 298 17.03 2.15 10.15
N VAL A 299 17.75 1.73 11.20
CA VAL A 299 17.53 2.24 12.55
C VAL A 299 17.95 3.70 12.65
N LYS A 300 17.08 4.54 13.21
CA LYS A 300 17.32 5.98 13.39
C LYS A 300 18.67 6.28 14.05
N GLY A 301 19.47 7.10 13.38
CA GLY A 301 20.81 7.49 13.82
C GLY A 301 21.87 6.39 13.73
N LYS A 302 21.55 5.26 13.07
CA LYS A 302 22.45 4.14 12.78
C LYS A 302 22.45 3.77 11.29
N GLY A 303 22.10 4.71 10.40
CA GLY A 303 22.07 4.44 8.96
C GLY A 303 23.46 4.31 8.33
N GLY A 304 24.51 4.79 9.00
CA GLY A 304 25.89 4.64 8.54
C GLY A 304 26.09 5.25 7.14
N LYS A 305 26.52 4.44 6.16
CA LYS A 305 26.67 4.89 4.77
C LYS A 305 25.33 5.23 4.10
N ARG A 306 24.22 4.64 4.56
CA ARG A 306 22.86 4.83 4.00
C ARG A 306 22.30 6.22 4.29
N GLU A 307 22.83 6.92 5.29
CA GLU A 307 22.50 8.34 5.53
C GLU A 307 23.03 9.25 4.41
N ASN A 308 24.03 8.79 3.64
CA ASN A 308 24.48 9.47 2.44
C ASN A 308 23.62 9.05 1.25
N LEU A 309 22.63 9.88 0.92
CA LEU A 309 21.69 9.65 -0.18
C LEU A 309 22.38 9.51 -1.55
N GLN A 310 23.56 10.08 -1.74
CA GLN A 310 24.33 9.90 -2.99
C GLN A 310 24.80 8.44 -3.12
N HIS A 311 25.35 7.86 -2.05
CA HIS A 311 25.77 6.46 -2.07
C HIS A 311 24.56 5.52 -2.17
N ALA A 312 23.45 5.84 -1.49
CA ALA A 312 22.23 5.05 -1.59
C ALA A 312 21.68 5.05 -3.03
N ALA A 313 21.65 6.21 -3.69
CA ALA A 313 21.22 6.31 -5.09
C ALA A 313 22.17 5.57 -6.05
N GLU A 314 23.48 5.63 -5.82
CA GLU A 314 24.48 4.89 -6.61
C GLU A 314 24.31 3.37 -6.48
N ASP A 315 24.09 2.87 -5.25
CA ASP A 315 23.87 1.45 -5.01
C ASP A 315 22.55 0.97 -5.64
N ILE A 316 21.47 1.76 -5.53
CA ILE A 316 20.18 1.45 -6.18
C ILE A 316 20.34 1.40 -7.70
N ALA A 317 21.05 2.36 -8.30
CA ALA A 317 21.28 2.38 -9.74
C ALA A 317 22.04 1.12 -10.20
N LEU A 318 23.03 0.67 -9.44
CA LEU A 318 23.77 -0.56 -9.75
C LEU A 318 22.87 -1.80 -9.68
N LEU A 319 22.00 -1.89 -8.67
CA LEU A 319 21.02 -2.98 -8.53
C LEU A 319 20.04 -3.01 -9.70
N ILE A 320 19.53 -1.84 -10.11
CA ILE A 320 18.64 -1.71 -11.28
C ILE A 320 19.33 -2.16 -12.56
N ASP A 321 20.56 -1.72 -12.80
CA ASP A 321 21.32 -2.07 -14.01
C ASP A 321 21.52 -3.59 -14.11
N GLN A 322 21.93 -4.24 -13.02
CA GLN A 322 22.11 -5.69 -12.98
C GLN A 322 20.80 -6.46 -13.12
N PHE A 323 19.74 -6.00 -12.47
CA PHE A 323 18.43 -6.60 -12.62
C PHE A 323 17.95 -6.55 -14.08
N ASN A 324 18.16 -5.42 -14.77
CA ASN A 324 17.81 -5.29 -16.18
C ASN A 324 18.63 -6.21 -17.08
N GLU A 325 19.94 -6.36 -16.83
CA GLU A 325 20.79 -7.34 -17.55
C GLU A 325 20.26 -8.76 -17.37
N MET A 326 19.91 -9.15 -16.14
CA MET A 326 19.34 -10.47 -15.84
C MET A 326 17.98 -10.68 -16.53
N VAL A 327 17.08 -9.69 -16.51
CA VAL A 327 15.79 -9.78 -17.21
C VAL A 327 15.99 -9.99 -18.72
N GLU A 328 16.97 -9.33 -19.32
CA GLU A 328 17.30 -9.52 -20.74
C GLU A 328 17.86 -10.93 -21.04
N GLU A 329 18.56 -11.55 -20.09
CA GLU A 329 19.13 -12.90 -20.23
C GLU A 329 18.10 -14.02 -20.00
N GLU A 330 17.27 -13.89 -18.97
CA GLU A 330 16.33 -14.92 -18.52
C GLU A 330 15.08 -15.01 -19.41
N PHE A 331 14.59 -13.88 -19.95
CA PHE A 331 13.39 -13.87 -20.77
C PHE A 331 13.70 -13.99 -22.26
N SER A 332 13.15 -15.03 -22.90
CA SER A 332 13.18 -15.13 -24.36
C SER A 332 12.24 -14.13 -25.02
N ALA A 333 12.49 -13.84 -26.30
CA ALA A 333 11.68 -12.90 -27.08
C ALA A 333 10.19 -13.28 -27.07
N GLY A 334 9.38 -12.53 -26.33
CA GLY A 334 7.92 -12.65 -26.24
C GLY A 334 7.37 -13.26 -24.93
N GLU A 335 8.21 -13.77 -24.03
CA GLU A 335 7.75 -14.23 -22.70
C GLU A 335 7.35 -13.05 -21.81
N LEU A 336 8.18 -12.00 -21.79
CA LEU A 336 7.84 -10.76 -21.10
C LEU A 336 6.52 -10.17 -21.60
N ASP A 337 6.30 -10.16 -22.92
CA ASP A 337 5.04 -9.71 -23.54
C ASP A 337 3.85 -10.57 -23.11
N HIS A 338 4.07 -11.87 -22.90
CA HIS A 338 3.03 -12.79 -22.42
C HIS A 338 2.60 -12.45 -20.99
N TYR A 339 3.55 -12.29 -20.08
CA TYR A 339 3.29 -11.91 -18.69
C TYR A 339 2.69 -10.51 -18.59
N ALA A 340 3.23 -9.52 -19.30
CA ALA A 340 2.66 -8.18 -19.37
C ALA A 340 1.21 -8.22 -19.89
N SER A 341 0.93 -9.04 -20.90
CA SER A 341 -0.43 -9.26 -21.41
C SER A 341 -1.33 -9.97 -20.38
N ALA A 342 -0.79 -10.87 -19.55
CA ALA A 342 -1.53 -11.53 -18.48
C ALA A 342 -1.88 -10.56 -17.36
N ALA A 343 -0.92 -9.76 -16.93
CA ALA A 343 -1.11 -8.72 -15.93
C ALA A 343 -2.15 -7.67 -16.37
N GLU A 344 -2.13 -7.26 -17.65
CA GLU A 344 -3.19 -6.38 -18.17
C GLU A 344 -4.57 -7.06 -18.20
N ARG A 345 -4.64 -8.37 -18.49
CA ARG A 345 -5.91 -9.12 -18.36
C ARG A 345 -6.39 -9.14 -16.91
N LEU A 346 -5.49 -9.32 -15.94
CA LEU A 346 -5.80 -9.27 -14.51
C LEU A 346 -6.41 -7.92 -14.13
N ARG A 347 -5.78 -6.81 -14.53
CA ARG A 347 -6.32 -5.45 -14.33
C ARG A 347 -7.73 -5.31 -14.88
N VAL A 348 -7.96 -5.75 -16.11
CA VAL A 348 -9.27 -5.68 -16.75
C VAL A 348 -10.31 -6.54 -16.00
N LEU A 349 -9.92 -7.72 -15.52
CA LEU A 349 -10.80 -8.56 -14.70
C LEU A 349 -11.17 -7.88 -13.37
N ARG A 350 -10.20 -7.30 -12.66
CA ARG A 350 -10.40 -6.54 -11.42
C ARG A 350 -11.35 -5.34 -11.64
N ARG A 351 -11.12 -4.55 -12.69
CA ARG A 351 -12.00 -3.45 -13.10
C ARG A 351 -13.43 -3.90 -13.39
N ASN A 352 -13.58 -4.97 -14.17
CA ASN A 352 -14.90 -5.50 -14.51
C ASN A 352 -15.62 -6.04 -13.27
N TYR A 353 -14.90 -6.72 -12.37
CA TYR A 353 -15.46 -7.19 -11.11
C TYR A 353 -16.02 -6.05 -10.27
N GLN A 354 -15.28 -4.95 -10.10
CA GLN A 354 -15.75 -3.80 -9.35
C GLN A 354 -17.00 -3.15 -9.96
N GLU A 355 -17.07 -3.01 -11.29
CA GLU A 355 -18.27 -2.50 -11.95
C GLU A 355 -19.46 -3.46 -11.79
N ILE A 356 -19.24 -4.78 -11.86
CA ILE A 356 -20.28 -5.78 -11.59
C ILE A 356 -20.74 -5.71 -10.14
N ASP A 357 -19.84 -5.53 -9.18
CA ASP A 357 -20.22 -5.40 -7.78
C ASP A 357 -21.05 -4.13 -7.55
N ARG A 358 -20.60 -3.00 -8.10
CA ARG A 358 -21.35 -1.74 -8.07
C ARG A 358 -22.75 -1.90 -8.65
N LEU A 359 -22.86 -2.48 -9.84
CA LEU A 359 -24.15 -2.71 -10.51
C LEU A 359 -25.03 -3.70 -9.74
N SER A 360 -24.44 -4.70 -9.10
CA SER A 360 -25.19 -5.64 -8.25
C SER A 360 -25.91 -4.94 -7.09
N HIS A 361 -25.31 -3.87 -6.56
CA HIS A 361 -25.91 -3.04 -5.52
C HIS A 361 -26.87 -1.97 -6.08
N SER A 362 -26.54 -1.33 -7.21
CA SER A 362 -27.30 -0.18 -7.71
C SER A 362 -28.42 -0.52 -8.71
N ASP A 363 -28.18 -1.48 -9.62
CA ASP A 363 -29.09 -1.85 -10.71
C ASP A 363 -28.87 -3.33 -11.15
N PRO A 364 -29.28 -4.31 -10.31
CA PRO A 364 -29.05 -5.72 -10.59
C PRO A 364 -29.84 -6.25 -11.80
N ASP A 365 -30.94 -5.60 -12.19
CA ASP A 365 -31.74 -5.99 -13.34
C ASP A 365 -31.00 -5.73 -14.65
N ARG A 366 -30.12 -4.72 -14.68
CA ARG A 366 -29.25 -4.45 -15.83
C ARG A 366 -28.33 -5.63 -16.13
N ILE A 367 -27.70 -6.23 -15.11
CA ILE A 367 -26.84 -7.42 -15.27
C ILE A 367 -27.65 -8.58 -15.84
N LYS A 368 -28.83 -8.86 -15.28
CA LYS A 368 -29.73 -9.92 -15.77
C LYS A 368 -30.13 -9.71 -17.22
N LYS A 369 -30.37 -8.46 -17.63
CA LYS A 369 -30.77 -8.11 -18.99
C LYS A 369 -29.62 -8.20 -20.00
N GLU A 370 -28.43 -7.73 -19.62
CA GLU A 370 -27.27 -7.66 -20.51
C GLU A 370 -26.56 -9.02 -20.64
N LEU A 371 -26.42 -9.75 -19.53
CA LEU A 371 -25.65 -11.01 -19.47
C LEU A 371 -26.53 -12.26 -19.37
N GLY A 372 -27.83 -12.12 -19.08
CA GLY A 372 -28.74 -13.27 -18.94
C GLY A 372 -28.46 -14.17 -17.72
N LYS A 373 -27.58 -13.75 -16.81
CA LYS A 373 -27.16 -14.49 -15.61
C LYS A 373 -27.55 -13.75 -14.33
N ASP A 374 -27.62 -14.46 -13.21
CA ASP A 374 -27.82 -13.82 -11.91
C ASP A 374 -26.56 -13.03 -11.51
N PRO A 375 -26.68 -11.81 -10.93
CA PRO A 375 -25.54 -11.00 -10.52
C PRO A 375 -24.56 -11.72 -9.59
N PHE A 376 -25.08 -12.56 -8.68
CA PHE A 376 -24.23 -13.32 -7.77
C PHE A 376 -23.35 -14.32 -8.52
N ASP A 377 -23.93 -15.04 -9.49
CA ASP A 377 -23.20 -16.01 -10.32
C ASP A 377 -22.12 -15.30 -11.13
N VAL A 378 -22.45 -14.16 -11.75
CA VAL A 378 -21.47 -13.37 -12.52
C VAL A 378 -20.33 -12.90 -11.64
N LYS A 379 -20.63 -12.35 -10.45
CA LYS A 379 -19.62 -11.90 -9.49
C LYS A 379 -18.67 -13.05 -9.09
N MET A 380 -19.22 -14.24 -8.85
CA MET A 380 -18.42 -15.42 -8.50
C MET A 380 -17.54 -15.91 -9.66
N GLU A 381 -18.06 -15.87 -10.90
CA GLU A 381 -17.26 -16.22 -12.08
C GLU A 381 -16.06 -15.28 -12.26
N TYR A 382 -16.25 -13.97 -12.08
CA TYR A 382 -15.15 -13.00 -12.11
C TYR A 382 -14.18 -13.21 -10.95
N LYS A 383 -14.68 -13.49 -9.74
CA LYS A 383 -13.81 -13.77 -8.58
C LYS A 383 -12.87 -14.94 -8.85
N TRP A 384 -13.38 -16.05 -9.36
CA TRP A 384 -12.56 -17.21 -9.71
C TRP A 384 -11.59 -16.93 -10.87
N ALA A 385 -12.01 -16.16 -11.87
CA ALA A 385 -11.12 -15.77 -12.97
C ALA A 385 -9.98 -14.86 -12.50
N ILE A 386 -10.25 -14.00 -11.52
CA ILE A 386 -9.22 -13.17 -10.86
C ILE A 386 -8.27 -14.09 -10.11
N GLU A 387 -8.76 -14.96 -9.21
CA GLU A 387 -7.91 -15.90 -8.44
C GLU A 387 -6.99 -16.72 -9.37
N GLU A 388 -7.52 -17.28 -10.47
CA GLU A 388 -6.71 -18.03 -11.44
C GLU A 388 -5.65 -17.16 -12.14
N MET A 389 -6.02 -15.93 -12.53
CA MET A 389 -5.11 -15.02 -13.22
C MET A 389 -4.04 -14.47 -12.28
N GLN A 390 -4.35 -14.30 -11.00
CA GLN A 390 -3.39 -13.93 -9.96
C GLN A 390 -2.32 -15.00 -9.81
N ASP A 391 -2.72 -16.27 -9.73
CA ASP A 391 -1.76 -17.37 -9.68
C ASP A 391 -0.83 -17.38 -10.93
N GLU A 392 -1.37 -17.06 -12.11
CA GLU A 392 -0.59 -16.96 -13.36
C GLU A 392 0.39 -15.78 -13.38
N CYS A 393 0.05 -14.65 -12.73
CA CYS A 393 0.87 -13.43 -12.73
C CYS A 393 1.73 -13.27 -11.47
N CYS A 394 1.62 -14.16 -10.49
CA CYS A 394 2.16 -13.97 -9.15
C CYS A 394 3.67 -13.73 -9.14
N GLU A 395 4.43 -14.65 -9.73
CA GLU A 395 5.89 -14.56 -9.84
C GLU A 395 6.31 -13.26 -10.56
N TYR A 396 5.64 -12.93 -11.67
CA TYR A 396 5.92 -11.71 -12.44
C TYR A 396 5.67 -10.41 -11.65
N ILE A 397 4.62 -10.36 -10.83
CA ILE A 397 4.27 -9.15 -10.07
C ILE A 397 5.13 -9.03 -8.81
N ASN A 398 5.35 -10.15 -8.10
CA ASN A 398 5.95 -10.15 -6.77
C ASN A 398 7.47 -10.35 -6.82
N ASP A 399 7.98 -11.25 -7.66
CA ASP A 399 9.37 -11.72 -7.60
C ASP A 399 10.28 -11.03 -8.61
N TRP A 400 9.75 -10.62 -9.77
CA TRP A 400 10.51 -9.91 -10.81
C TRP A 400 10.61 -8.41 -10.53
N ASN A 401 11.26 -8.09 -9.44
CA ASN A 401 11.53 -6.73 -9.00
C ASN A 401 13.00 -6.56 -8.60
N PRO A 402 13.61 -5.39 -8.86
CA PRO A 402 14.96 -5.11 -8.41
C PRO A 402 15.00 -4.97 -6.89
N ASP A 403 16.07 -5.49 -6.31
CA ASP A 403 16.42 -5.28 -4.91
C ASP A 403 16.67 -3.79 -4.64
N ILE A 404 16.56 -3.42 -3.38
CA ILE A 404 16.84 -2.07 -2.90
C ILE A 404 17.85 -2.09 -1.76
N VAL A 405 18.25 -0.90 -1.33
CA VAL A 405 18.98 -0.71 -0.08
C VAL A 405 18.16 0.18 0.85
N PRO A 406 18.36 0.09 2.18
CA PRO A 406 17.68 0.98 3.11
C PRO A 406 17.95 2.45 2.80
N VAL A 407 16.87 3.24 2.68
CA VAL A 407 16.95 4.66 2.29
C VAL A 407 16.45 5.62 3.36
N ALA A 408 15.69 5.14 4.35
CA ALA A 408 15.08 6.01 5.37
C ALA A 408 15.09 5.40 6.78
N ASP A 409 14.99 6.26 7.80
CA ASP A 409 14.76 5.84 9.20
C ASP A 409 13.29 5.92 9.63
N GLY A 410 12.42 6.33 8.72
CA GLY A 410 11.01 6.55 8.97
C GLY A 410 10.26 6.95 7.71
N LEU A 411 8.94 6.87 7.79
CA LEU A 411 8.00 7.16 6.71
C LEU A 411 6.87 8.04 7.24
N THR A 412 6.12 8.64 6.33
CA THR A 412 4.82 9.21 6.64
C THR A 412 3.75 8.37 5.98
N TYR A 413 2.78 7.91 6.76
CA TYR A 413 1.62 7.18 6.27
C TYR A 413 0.39 8.09 6.32
N TYR A 414 -0.33 8.17 5.21
CA TYR A 414 -1.55 8.94 5.09
C TYR A 414 -2.73 8.00 4.88
N TYR A 415 -3.83 8.33 5.54
CA TYR A 415 -5.05 7.52 5.51
C TYR A 415 -6.28 8.40 5.46
N ASP A 416 -7.26 7.97 4.66
CA ASP A 416 -8.52 8.65 4.43
C ASP A 416 -8.31 10.10 3.98
N TYR A 417 -8.27 10.32 2.67
CA TYR A 417 -8.13 11.68 2.11
C TYR A 417 -9.34 12.59 2.37
N GLY A 418 -10.40 12.09 3.01
CA GLY A 418 -11.46 12.89 3.60
C GLY A 418 -10.99 13.59 4.87
N ASP A 419 -10.63 12.79 5.86
CA ASP A 419 -10.20 13.24 7.19
C ASP A 419 -8.75 13.74 7.23
N GLY A 420 -7.90 13.22 6.35
CA GLY A 420 -6.49 13.57 6.23
C GLY A 420 -5.66 13.09 7.42
N TRP A 421 -5.83 11.83 7.83
CA TRP A 421 -5.03 11.25 8.91
C TRP A 421 -3.59 11.09 8.47
N GLU A 422 -2.67 11.48 9.36
CA GLU A 422 -1.24 11.39 9.13
C GLU A 422 -0.58 10.68 10.32
N VAL A 423 0.17 9.62 10.03
CA VAL A 423 0.92 8.84 11.01
C VAL A 423 2.39 8.90 10.63
N LYS A 424 3.20 9.43 11.54
CA LYS A 424 4.64 9.37 11.43
C LYS A 424 5.13 8.00 11.91
N ILE A 425 5.90 7.32 11.07
CA ILE A 425 6.51 6.03 11.35
C ILE A 425 8.00 6.27 11.55
N THR A 426 8.60 5.69 12.58
CA THR A 426 10.05 5.79 12.84
C THR A 426 10.59 4.45 13.31
N CYS A 427 11.68 3.98 12.71
CA CYS A 427 12.41 2.80 13.13
C CYS A 427 13.32 3.14 14.31
N GLU A 428 12.92 2.77 15.53
CA GLU A 428 13.68 3.09 16.75
C GLU A 428 14.73 2.03 17.09
N GLU A 429 14.40 0.76 16.84
CA GLU A 429 15.29 -0.38 17.07
C GLU A 429 15.14 -1.36 15.90
N GLY A 430 16.16 -2.18 15.67
CA GLY A 430 16.19 -3.16 14.60
C GLY A 430 17.07 -4.32 15.04
N TYR A 431 16.64 -5.52 14.67
CA TYR A 431 17.23 -6.79 15.08
C TYR A 431 17.47 -7.66 13.85
N HIS A 432 18.61 -8.31 13.83
CA HIS A 432 18.96 -9.30 12.82
C HIS A 432 19.16 -10.66 13.48
N ALA A 433 18.67 -11.71 12.83
CA ALA A 433 18.75 -13.09 13.24
C ALA A 433 20.08 -13.69 12.79
N VAL A 434 20.68 -14.49 13.67
CA VAL A 434 21.86 -15.30 13.35
C VAL A 434 21.57 -16.73 13.78
N TRP A 435 21.68 -17.65 12.84
CA TRP A 435 21.56 -19.08 13.07
C TRP A 435 22.95 -19.61 13.48
N GLU A 436 23.25 -19.57 14.78
CA GLU A 436 24.53 -20.04 15.30
C GLU A 436 24.67 -21.55 15.03
N ASN A 437 25.77 -21.98 14.38
CA ASN A 437 26.07 -23.36 13.94
C ASN A 437 25.36 -23.87 12.68
N ASP A 438 24.78 -22.97 11.88
CA ASP A 438 24.25 -23.36 10.58
C ASP A 438 25.35 -23.36 9.50
N ASP A 439 25.95 -24.53 9.27
CA ASP A 439 26.93 -24.75 8.18
C ASP A 439 26.23 -25.06 6.83
N PHE A 440 24.91 -24.86 6.72
CA PHE A 440 24.17 -25.12 5.49
C PHE A 440 24.45 -24.08 4.42
N ASP A 441 24.87 -24.56 3.26
CA ASP A 441 25.21 -23.71 2.13
C ASP A 441 23.93 -23.33 1.36
N TYR A 442 23.25 -22.29 1.85
CA TYR A 442 22.04 -21.74 1.22
C TYR A 442 22.24 -21.32 -0.25
N THR A 443 23.47 -20.99 -0.64
CA THR A 443 23.79 -20.53 -2.00
C THR A 443 23.81 -21.69 -3.02
N ALA A 444 23.98 -22.92 -2.54
CA ALA A 444 24.05 -24.12 -3.36
C ALA A 444 22.78 -24.99 -3.29
N ALA A 445 21.87 -24.70 -2.36
CA ALA A 445 20.66 -25.48 -2.09
C ALA A 445 19.45 -25.02 -2.92
N ASP A 446 18.57 -25.94 -3.31
CA ASP A 446 17.29 -25.56 -3.90
C ASP A 446 16.23 -25.18 -2.85
N GLY A 447 15.13 -24.55 -3.28
CA GLY A 447 14.10 -24.06 -2.37
C GLY A 447 13.47 -25.14 -1.49
N HIS A 448 13.47 -26.41 -1.90
CA HIS A 448 12.96 -27.51 -1.08
C HIS A 448 13.98 -27.94 -0.03
N GLU A 449 15.27 -28.01 -0.40
CA GLU A 449 16.38 -28.32 0.51
C GLU A 449 16.53 -27.24 1.59
N ILE A 450 16.40 -25.96 1.20
CA ILE A 450 16.37 -24.82 2.14
C ILE A 450 15.19 -24.99 3.11
N LEU A 451 14.00 -25.35 2.61
CA LEU A 451 12.82 -25.51 3.45
C LEU A 451 12.93 -26.71 4.41
N GLU A 452 13.41 -27.86 3.92
CA GLU A 452 13.68 -29.04 4.76
C GLU A 452 14.73 -28.73 5.83
N HIS A 453 15.79 -28.02 5.45
CA HIS A 453 16.83 -27.63 6.39
C HIS A 453 16.28 -26.68 7.46
N ILE A 454 15.59 -25.60 7.08
CA ILE A 454 14.91 -24.68 8.01
C ILE A 454 13.95 -25.42 8.94
N LEU A 455 13.19 -26.39 8.43
CA LEU A 455 12.28 -27.22 9.23
C LEU A 455 13.01 -28.24 10.13
N SER A 456 14.29 -28.50 9.87
CA SER A 456 15.15 -29.42 10.63
C SER A 456 16.03 -28.73 11.68
N ILE A 457 16.19 -27.40 11.60
CA ILE A 457 16.88 -26.61 12.61
C ILE A 457 16.05 -26.68 13.92
N ASP A 458 16.58 -27.38 14.91
CA ASP A 458 15.99 -27.52 16.26
C ASP A 458 16.47 -26.37 17.20
N GLU A 459 17.24 -25.41 16.68
CA GLU A 459 17.80 -24.27 17.41
C GLU A 459 17.15 -22.94 16.97
N ASP A 460 16.56 -22.21 17.93
CA ASP A 460 16.00 -20.88 17.69
C ASP A 460 17.09 -19.90 17.22
N ALA A 461 16.76 -19.02 16.27
CA ALA A 461 17.67 -17.96 15.85
C ALA A 461 18.07 -17.06 17.03
N VAL A 462 19.35 -16.66 17.07
CA VAL A 462 19.85 -15.69 18.04
C VAL A 462 19.80 -14.30 17.42
N PHE A 463 19.04 -13.41 18.05
CA PHE A 463 18.89 -12.03 17.61
C PHE A 463 19.92 -11.12 18.23
N TYR A 464 20.46 -10.25 17.39
CA TYR A 464 21.37 -9.18 17.74
C TYR A 464 20.76 -7.85 17.30
N ASP A 465 20.96 -6.81 18.08
CA ASP A 465 20.50 -5.47 17.71
C ASP A 465 21.38 -4.87 16.59
N SER A 466 20.96 -3.73 16.06
CA SER A 466 21.73 -2.92 15.11
C SER A 466 23.14 -2.48 15.55
N SER A 467 23.52 -2.70 16.81
CA SER A 467 24.88 -2.49 17.34
C SER A 467 25.64 -3.80 17.55
N SER A 468 25.10 -4.92 17.06
CA SER A 468 25.60 -6.28 17.23
C SER A 468 25.65 -6.73 18.70
N GLU A 469 24.83 -6.13 19.56
CA GLU A 469 24.63 -6.59 20.94
C GLU A 469 23.51 -7.63 21.00
N LYS A 470 23.76 -8.75 21.67
CA LYS A 470 22.77 -9.84 21.80
C LYS A 470 21.53 -9.36 22.55
N ALA A 471 20.35 -9.56 21.97
CA ALA A 471 19.08 -9.23 22.61
C ALA A 471 18.88 -10.03 23.92
N SER A 472 18.12 -9.47 24.87
CA SER A 472 17.85 -10.13 26.16
C SER A 472 17.04 -11.42 25.99
N GLU A 473 17.20 -12.38 26.91
CA GLU A 473 16.53 -13.70 26.84
C GLU A 473 15.01 -13.60 26.67
N ASP A 474 14.34 -12.69 27.39
CA ASP A 474 12.89 -12.45 27.25
C ASP A 474 12.52 -11.92 25.85
N LEU A 475 13.40 -11.10 25.26
CA LEU A 475 13.18 -10.50 23.95
C LEU A 475 13.48 -11.50 22.82
N GLN A 476 14.50 -12.36 22.96
CA GLN A 476 14.85 -13.40 21.99
C GLN A 476 13.62 -14.25 21.59
N ASN A 477 12.90 -14.78 22.57
CA ASN A 477 11.70 -15.59 22.33
C ASN A 477 10.62 -14.81 21.56
N THR A 478 10.45 -13.53 21.90
CA THR A 478 9.46 -12.66 21.27
C THR A 478 9.84 -12.37 19.82
N LEU A 479 11.11 -12.06 19.55
CA LEU A 479 11.61 -11.79 18.19
C LEU A 479 11.50 -13.03 17.30
N ASN A 480 11.86 -14.21 17.83
CA ASN A 480 11.74 -15.47 17.12
C ASN A 480 10.28 -15.78 16.74
N GLU A 481 9.33 -15.58 17.66
CA GLU A 481 7.89 -15.77 17.37
C GLU A 481 7.41 -14.80 16.28
N ILE A 482 7.84 -13.54 16.29
CA ILE A 482 7.46 -12.53 15.29
C ILE A 482 8.00 -12.90 13.91
N GLN A 483 9.28 -13.24 13.80
CA GLN A 483 9.90 -13.65 12.54
C GLN A 483 9.24 -14.93 12.01
N TYR A 484 9.14 -15.96 12.84
CA TYR A 484 8.61 -17.27 12.45
C TYR A 484 7.14 -17.21 12.05
N LEU A 485 6.29 -16.56 12.86
CA LEU A 485 4.85 -16.48 12.59
C LEU A 485 4.46 -15.37 11.61
N GLY A 486 5.37 -14.46 11.28
CA GLY A 486 5.07 -13.27 10.47
C GLY A 486 4.04 -12.34 11.13
N LYS A 487 3.93 -12.35 12.46
CA LYS A 487 2.88 -11.64 13.20
C LYS A 487 3.44 -10.43 13.94
N PRO A 488 2.97 -9.21 13.64
CA PRO A 488 3.39 -8.04 14.40
C PRO A 488 2.84 -8.07 15.82
N LEU A 489 3.55 -7.45 16.76
CA LEU A 489 3.19 -7.35 18.16
C LEU A 489 3.21 -5.90 18.63
N CYS A 490 2.11 -5.43 19.19
CA CYS A 490 2.07 -4.12 19.84
C CYS A 490 2.59 -4.21 21.28
N VAL A 491 3.67 -3.49 21.56
CA VAL A 491 4.37 -3.52 22.86
C VAL A 491 4.07 -2.29 23.71
N TYR A 492 3.61 -1.20 23.10
CA TYR A 492 3.21 0.02 23.81
C TYR A 492 2.07 0.75 23.11
N ALA A 493 1.18 1.36 23.91
CA ALA A 493 0.12 2.23 23.41
C ALA A 493 -0.14 3.40 24.36
N ASP A 494 -0.16 4.62 23.82
CA ASP A 494 -0.58 5.84 24.50
C ASP A 494 -1.82 6.43 23.82
N GLY A 495 -2.83 6.78 24.60
CA GLY A 495 -4.11 7.27 24.09
C GLY A 495 -5.11 6.20 23.65
N LEU A 496 -6.34 6.63 23.42
CA LEU A 496 -7.45 5.80 22.92
C LEU A 496 -7.30 5.48 21.43
N ASN A 497 -8.12 4.56 20.95
CA ASN A 497 -8.38 4.44 19.52
C ASN A 497 -9.02 5.74 19.01
N VAL A 498 -8.65 6.10 17.79
CA VAL A 498 -9.20 7.23 17.05
C VAL A 498 -10.56 6.82 16.51
N MET A 499 -11.39 7.79 16.16
CA MET A 499 -12.65 7.53 15.47
C MET A 499 -12.55 8.03 14.04
N ASP A 500 -12.96 7.21 13.08
CA ASP A 500 -13.01 7.56 11.65
C ASP A 500 -14.15 8.53 11.34
N ASP A 501 -14.06 9.21 10.20
CA ASP A 501 -15.09 10.10 9.66
C ASP A 501 -15.47 11.26 10.61
N VAL A 502 -14.54 11.73 11.43
CA VAL A 502 -14.75 12.85 12.35
C VAL A 502 -14.24 14.17 11.81
N GLY A 503 -13.52 14.18 10.69
CA GLY A 503 -12.82 15.35 10.18
C GLY A 503 -11.38 15.44 10.69
N GLY A 504 -10.69 14.30 10.76
CA GLY A 504 -9.27 14.24 11.11
C GLY A 504 -8.97 14.61 12.56
N TYR A 505 -7.73 14.99 12.84
CA TYR A 505 -7.28 15.25 14.21
C TYR A 505 -8.11 16.33 14.92
N GLY A 506 -8.40 17.44 14.22
CA GLY A 506 -9.22 18.52 14.76
C GLY A 506 -10.65 18.08 15.07
N GLY A 507 -11.24 17.31 14.15
CA GLY A 507 -12.54 16.69 14.34
C GLY A 507 -12.60 15.72 15.52
N TYR A 508 -11.51 14.98 15.75
CA TYR A 508 -11.41 14.09 16.92
C TYR A 508 -11.34 14.84 18.25
N LEU A 509 -10.67 16.00 18.30
CA LEU A 509 -10.71 16.86 19.48
C LEU A 509 -12.13 17.35 19.77
N ASP A 510 -12.82 17.87 18.75
CA ASP A 510 -14.18 18.36 18.86
C ASP A 510 -15.15 17.21 19.24
N PHE A 511 -14.93 16.00 18.72
CA PHE A 511 -15.63 14.78 19.11
C PHE A 511 -15.45 14.48 20.60
N LEU A 512 -14.21 14.43 21.09
CA LEU A 512 -13.89 14.16 22.50
C LEU A 512 -14.53 15.22 23.41
N GLU A 513 -14.43 16.49 23.05
CA GLU A 513 -15.06 17.59 23.79
C GLU A 513 -16.59 17.47 23.80
N THR A 514 -17.19 17.08 22.69
CA THR A 514 -18.65 16.90 22.58
C THR A 514 -19.14 15.76 23.46
N ILE A 515 -18.50 14.59 23.42
CA ILE A 515 -18.92 13.44 24.25
C ILE A 515 -18.69 13.68 25.75
N HIS A 516 -17.84 14.65 26.13
CA HIS A 516 -17.59 15.03 27.51
C HIS A 516 -18.20 16.39 27.89
N GLY A 517 -18.93 17.01 26.96
CA GLY A 517 -19.50 18.34 27.10
C GLY A 517 -20.70 18.42 28.04
N ALA A 518 -21.10 19.65 28.36
CA ALA A 518 -22.22 19.93 29.26
C ALA A 518 -23.59 19.66 28.61
N ASP A 519 -23.70 19.76 27.28
CA ASP A 519 -24.93 19.42 26.54
C ASP A 519 -25.12 17.90 26.53
N ARG A 520 -26.03 17.43 27.38
CA ARG A 520 -26.31 16.00 27.54
C ARG A 520 -26.97 15.38 26.31
N TYR A 521 -27.66 16.16 25.48
CA TYR A 521 -28.31 15.64 24.27
C TYR A 521 -27.26 15.38 23.19
N ALA A 522 -26.46 16.40 22.84
CA ALA A 522 -25.35 16.27 21.89
C ALA A 522 -24.35 15.19 22.33
N ALA A 523 -23.98 15.17 23.62
CA ALA A 523 -23.07 14.14 24.14
C ALA A 523 -23.66 12.72 24.10
N LYS A 524 -24.99 12.56 24.17
CA LYS A 524 -25.62 11.24 24.04
C LYS A 524 -25.64 10.80 22.58
N GLU A 525 -26.09 11.67 21.68
CA GLU A 525 -26.14 11.42 20.24
C GLU A 525 -24.76 11.03 19.70
N MET A 526 -23.73 11.81 20.05
CA MET A 526 -22.35 11.57 19.63
C MET A 526 -21.79 10.23 20.16
N ARG A 527 -22.11 9.84 21.40
CA ARG A 527 -21.72 8.52 21.95
C ARG A 527 -22.47 7.37 21.28
N ASP A 528 -23.74 7.57 20.95
CA ASP A 528 -24.55 6.55 20.28
C ASP A 528 -24.09 6.34 18.83
N TRP A 529 -23.63 7.39 18.15
CA TRP A 529 -22.94 7.28 16.85
C TRP A 529 -21.59 6.57 16.98
N ALA A 530 -20.72 6.99 17.90
CA ALA A 530 -19.43 6.35 18.12
C ALA A 530 -19.54 4.84 18.41
N ARG A 531 -20.54 4.41 19.19
CA ARG A 531 -20.82 2.99 19.44
C ARG A 531 -21.27 2.23 18.19
N GLN A 532 -22.00 2.88 17.28
CA GLN A 532 -22.41 2.26 16.02
C GLN A 532 -21.20 2.03 15.12
N MET A 533 -20.24 2.96 15.13
CA MET A 533 -18.94 2.83 14.49
C MET A 533 -17.96 1.92 15.27
N GLY A 534 -18.41 1.22 16.32
CA GLY A 534 -17.56 0.28 17.07
C GLY A 534 -16.57 0.92 18.05
N TRP A 535 -16.57 2.25 18.21
CA TRP A 535 -15.71 2.95 19.17
C TRP A 535 -16.24 2.78 20.60
N THR A 536 -15.36 2.40 21.52
CA THR A 536 -15.74 2.01 22.90
C THR A 536 -15.30 2.98 24.00
N GLY A 537 -14.37 3.90 23.71
CA GLY A 537 -13.74 4.78 24.69
C GLY A 537 -12.91 4.06 25.77
N ARG A 538 -12.65 2.76 25.57
CA ARG A 538 -11.82 1.94 26.46
C ARG A 538 -10.40 1.89 25.92
N THR A 539 -9.45 1.85 26.84
CA THR A 539 -8.05 1.59 26.52
C THR A 539 -7.90 0.13 26.15
N SER A 540 -7.25 -0.13 25.02
CA SER A 540 -6.80 -1.47 24.66
C SER A 540 -5.46 -1.75 25.34
N LYS A 541 -5.25 -2.99 25.79
CA LYS A 541 -3.91 -3.42 26.18
C LYS A 541 -3.08 -3.63 24.92
N PRO A 542 -1.80 -3.19 24.88
CA PRO A 542 -0.94 -3.35 23.70
C PRO A 542 -0.94 -4.78 23.14
N GLU A 543 -0.73 -5.77 24.00
CA GLU A 543 -0.71 -7.21 23.68
C GLU A 543 -2.01 -7.78 23.05
N ASN A 544 -3.11 -7.01 23.00
CA ASN A 544 -4.39 -7.43 22.40
C ASN A 544 -4.79 -6.56 21.20
N MET A 545 -3.91 -5.69 20.72
CA MET A 545 -4.24 -4.77 19.61
C MET A 545 -4.13 -5.46 18.24
N LEU A 546 -3.24 -6.44 18.09
CA LEU A 546 -2.93 -7.18 16.86
C LEU A 546 -3.23 -8.68 16.99
#